data_AF-A0A150HIT2-F1
#
_entry.id   AF-A0A150HIT2-F1
#
_cell.length_a   1.000
_cell.length_b   1.000
_cell.length_c   1.000
_cell.angle_alpha   90.00
_cell.angle_beta   90.00
_cell.angle_gamma   90.00
#
_symmetry.space_group_name_H-M   'P 1'
#
loop_
_entity.id
_entity.type
_entity.pdbx_description
1 polymer ?
#
loop_
_entity_poly.entity_id
_entity_poly.type
_entity_poly.pdbx_seq_one_letter_code
_entity_poly.pdbx_strand_id
1 'polypeptide(L)'
;MTNHEFIEIHLDAETKQLAERTAATLGYATLTDFFIYLIQNHAPQVLQEHSHIQLSHAQFEQCVEVCQTQNKVPTRLKQAAQLLDKENF
;
A
#
# COMPACT_ATOMS: atom_id res chain seq x y z
N MET A 1 -28.83 10.21 4.11
CA MET A 1 -28.65 8.98 4.90
C MET A 1 -27.16 8.78 5.04
N THR A 2 -26.61 8.89 6.24
CA THR A 2 -25.20 8.58 6.49
C THR A 2 -25.07 7.06 6.51
N ASN A 3 -24.39 6.49 5.52
CA ASN A 3 -23.98 5.09 5.54
C ASN A 3 -23.02 4.93 6.73
N HIS A 4 -23.42 4.17 7.74
CA HIS A 4 -22.53 3.81 8.84
C HIS A 4 -21.83 2.52 8.44
N GLU A 5 -20.60 2.66 7.93
CA GLU A 5 -19.74 1.52 7.67
C GLU A 5 -19.26 0.94 9.01
N PHE A 6 -19.21 -0.39 9.10
CA PHE A 6 -18.85 -1.11 10.31
C PHE A 6 -17.83 -2.20 10.00
N ILE A 7 -16.90 -2.42 10.94
CA ILE A 7 -15.90 -3.48 10.88
C ILE A 7 -16.16 -4.42 12.06
N GLU A 8 -16.45 -5.69 11.78
CA GLU A 8 -16.49 -6.75 12.77
C GLU A 8 -15.08 -7.34 12.94
N ILE A 9 -14.64 -7.51 14.19
CA ILE A 9 -13.31 -8.07 14.50
C ILE A 9 -13.48 -9.18 15.55
N HIS A 10 -12.94 -10.36 15.26
CA HIS A 10 -12.79 -11.44 16.22
C HIS A 10 -11.34 -11.52 16.68
N LEU A 11 -11.14 -11.42 17.99
CA LEU A 11 -9.82 -11.47 18.63
C LEU A 11 -9.79 -12.66 19.60
N ASP A 12 -8.65 -13.34 19.66
CA ASP A 12 -8.37 -14.23 20.77
C ASP A 12 -8.16 -13.43 22.08
N ALA A 13 -8.15 -14.13 23.20
CA ALA A 13 -8.08 -13.51 24.52
C ALA A 13 -6.75 -12.79 24.77
N GLU A 14 -5.64 -13.31 24.27
CA GLU A 14 -4.31 -12.74 24.46
C GLU A 14 -4.17 -11.44 23.68
N THR A 15 -4.57 -11.45 22.41
CA THR A 15 -4.60 -10.28 21.54
C THR A 15 -5.50 -9.19 22.10
N LYS A 16 -6.69 -9.56 22.60
CA LYS A 16 -7.60 -8.61 23.26
C LYS A 16 -6.95 -7.97 24.49
N GLN A 17 -6.35 -8.78 25.36
CA GLN A 17 -5.70 -8.26 26.58
C GLN A 17 -4.53 -7.33 26.25
N LEU A 18 -3.74 -7.65 25.23
CA LEU A 18 -2.66 -6.80 24.74
C LEU A 18 -3.20 -5.45 24.25
N ALA A 19 -4.26 -5.47 23.45
CA ALA A 19 -4.90 -4.26 22.95
C ALA A 19 -5.46 -3.39 24.10
N GLU A 20 -6.14 -3.99 25.08
CA GLU A 20 -6.71 -3.27 26.23
C GLU A 20 -5.63 -2.60 27.08
N ARG A 21 -4.55 -3.33 27.40
CA ARG A 21 -3.43 -2.79 28.18
C ARG A 21 -2.73 -1.64 27.44
N THR A 22 -2.56 -1.78 26.13
CA THR A 22 -1.92 -0.75 25.30
C THR A 22 -2.80 0.48 25.19
N ALA A 23 -4.09 0.31 24.91
CA ALA A 23 -5.07 1.39 24.86
C ALA A 23 -5.10 2.18 26.18
N ALA A 24 -5.15 1.48 27.31
CA ALA A 24 -5.12 2.10 28.64
C ALA A 24 -3.81 2.87 28.91
N THR A 25 -2.67 2.29 28.54
CA THR A 25 -1.34 2.92 28.70
C THR A 25 -1.22 4.21 27.88
N LEU A 26 -1.80 4.23 26.68
CA LEU A 26 -1.80 5.39 25.78
C LEU A 26 -2.95 6.37 26.05
N GLY A 27 -3.84 6.08 27.01
CA GLY A 27 -4.94 6.96 27.40
C GLY A 27 -6.17 6.93 26.49
N TYR A 28 -6.36 5.89 25.67
CA TYR A 28 -7.57 5.72 24.88
C TYR A 28 -8.73 5.25 25.75
N ALA A 29 -9.90 5.88 25.58
CA ALA A 29 -11.10 5.57 26.36
C ALA A 29 -11.77 4.26 25.93
N THR A 30 -11.65 3.89 24.64
CA THR A 30 -12.21 2.66 24.10
C THR A 30 -11.22 1.95 23.18
N LEU A 31 -11.38 0.63 23.03
CA LEU A 31 -10.64 -0.14 22.02
C LEU A 31 -10.95 0.34 20.59
N THR A 32 -12.16 0.82 20.34
CA THR A 32 -12.54 1.38 19.04
C THR A 32 -11.68 2.58 18.68
N ASP A 33 -11.51 3.54 19.61
CA ASP A 33 -10.66 4.72 19.37
C ASP A 33 -9.20 4.31 19.12
N PHE A 34 -8.72 3.34 19.89
CA PHE A 34 -7.38 2.79 19.72
C PHE A 34 -7.19 2.10 18.36
N PHE A 35 -8.14 1.28 17.91
CA PHE A 35 -8.07 0.63 16.59
C PHE A 35 -8.18 1.62 15.44
N ILE A 36 -9.05 2.63 15.55
CA ILE A 36 -9.14 3.72 14.57
C ILE A 36 -7.78 4.42 14.45
N TYR A 37 -7.15 4.75 15.59
CA TYR A 37 -5.81 5.34 15.61
C TYR A 37 -4.78 4.45 14.89
N LEU A 38 -4.74 3.14 15.21
CA LEU A 38 -3.80 2.23 14.57
C LEU A 38 -4.01 2.17 13.05
N ILE A 39 -5.25 2.06 12.60
CA ILE A 39 -5.59 2.03 11.16
C ILE A 39 -5.14 3.33 10.49
N GLN A 40 -5.49 4.48 11.06
CA GLN A 40 -5.15 5.79 10.50
C GLN A 40 -3.64 6.04 10.41
N ASN A 41 -2.84 5.45 11.30
CA ASN A 41 -1.40 5.66 11.31
C ASN A 41 -0.62 4.59 10.55
N HIS A 42 -1.09 3.34 10.55
CA HIS A 42 -0.38 2.23 9.94
C HIS A 42 -0.80 1.97 8.49
N ALA A 43 -2.10 2.03 8.17
CA ALA A 43 -2.56 1.74 6.80
C ALA A 43 -1.93 2.66 5.74
N PRO A 44 -1.77 3.99 5.97
CA PRO A 44 -1.07 4.84 5.01
C PRO A 44 0.39 4.45 4.81
N GLN A 45 1.10 4.02 5.85
CA GLN A 45 2.49 3.58 5.75
C GLN A 45 2.60 2.33 4.87
N VAL A 46 1.74 1.34 5.09
CA VAL A 46 1.68 0.12 4.27
C VAL A 46 1.39 0.47 2.81
N LEU A 47 0.41 1.34 2.56
CA LEU A 47 0.11 1.79 1.19
C LEU A 47 1.30 2.51 0.56
N GLN A 48 1.99 3.35 1.31
CA GLN A 48 3.18 4.06 0.84
C GLN A 48 4.31 3.10 0.48
N GLU A 49 4.57 2.09 1.30
CA GLU A 49 5.59 1.07 1.04
C GLU A 49 5.30 0.28 -0.25
N HIS A 50 4.02 0.03 -0.55
CA HIS A 50 3.63 -0.67 -1.76
C HIS A 50 3.52 0.22 -3.01
N SER A 51 3.24 1.52 -2.85
CA SER A 51 3.08 2.45 -3.98
C SER A 51 4.37 3.16 -4.38
N HIS A 52 5.37 3.20 -3.50
CA HIS A 52 6.65 3.86 -3.76
C HIS A 52 7.76 2.86 -4.03
N ILE A 53 8.51 3.11 -5.11
CA ILE A 53 9.77 2.42 -5.36
C ILE A 53 10.88 3.24 -4.72
N GLN A 54 11.54 2.67 -3.70
CA GLN A 54 12.77 3.26 -3.17
C GLN A 54 13.94 2.82 -4.05
N LEU A 55 14.59 3.79 -4.68
CA LEU A 55 15.76 3.57 -5.54
C LEU A 55 17.02 4.07 -4.83
N SER A 56 18.13 3.35 -4.99
CA SER A 56 19.44 3.91 -4.68
C SER A 56 19.74 5.08 -5.62
N HIS A 57 20.68 5.94 -5.24
CA HIS A 57 21.06 7.08 -6.09
C HIS A 57 21.48 6.63 -7.51
N ALA A 58 22.30 5.59 -7.61
CA ALA A 58 22.70 5.04 -8.91
C ALA A 58 21.53 4.48 -9.73
N GLN A 59 20.56 3.82 -9.09
CA GLN A 59 19.35 3.34 -9.77
C GLN A 59 18.46 4.50 -10.25
N PHE A 60 18.39 5.58 -9.46
CA PHE A 60 17.67 6.79 -9.83
C PHE A 60 18.32 7.47 -11.05
N GLU A 61 19.63 7.68 -11.03
CA GLU A 61 20.36 8.27 -12.16
C GLU A 61 20.18 7.43 -13.43
N GLN A 62 20.34 6.11 -13.33
CA GLN A 62 20.12 5.19 -14.44
C GLN A 62 18.69 5.26 -14.99
N CYS A 63 17.69 5.38 -14.11
CA CYS A 63 16.29 5.51 -14.50
C CYS A 63 16.06 6.83 -15.27
N VAL A 64 16.59 7.94 -14.75
CA VAL A 64 16.51 9.26 -15.40
C VAL A 64 17.17 9.24 -16.78
N GLU A 65 18.36 8.66 -16.89
CA GLU A 65 19.08 8.53 -18.16
C GLU A 65 18.28 7.72 -19.19
N VAL A 66 17.69 6.59 -18.77
CA VAL A 66 16.85 5.76 -19.65
C VAL A 66 15.59 6.51 -20.10
N CYS A 67 14.98 7.31 -19.24
CA CYS A 67 13.81 8.13 -19.58
C CYS A 67 14.14 9.27 -20.54
N GLN A 68 15.34 9.86 -20.44
CA GLN A 68 15.78 10.96 -21.29
C GLN A 68 16.34 10.49 -22.64
N THR A 69 16.76 9.23 -22.71
CA THR A 69 17.30 8.64 -23.95
C THR A 69 16.18 8.14 -24.85
N GLN A 70 16.20 8.53 -26.13
CA GLN A 70 15.28 7.99 -27.13
C GLN A 70 15.64 6.53 -27.46
N ASN A 71 15.14 5.61 -26.65
CA ASN A 71 15.39 4.18 -26.82
C ASN A 71 14.51 3.58 -27.93
N LYS A 72 15.10 2.76 -28.80
CA LYS A 72 14.34 2.00 -29.81
C LYS A 72 13.61 0.85 -29.12
N VAL A 73 12.28 0.82 -29.22
CA VAL A 73 11.47 -0.29 -28.72
C VAL A 73 11.90 -1.60 -29.41
N PRO A 74 12.31 -2.64 -28.67
CA PRO A 74 12.70 -3.93 -29.23
C PRO A 74 11.58 -4.59 -30.03
N THR A 75 11.93 -5.31 -31.11
CA THR A 75 10.98 -5.99 -32.00
C THR A 75 10.01 -6.91 -31.24
N ARG A 76 10.51 -7.64 -30.23
CA ARG A 76 9.69 -8.54 -29.40
C ARG A 76 8.53 -7.82 -28.70
N LEU A 77 8.75 -6.60 -28.20
CA LEU A 77 7.71 -5.83 -27.50
C LEU A 77 6.68 -5.30 -28.49
N LYS A 78 7.12 -4.90 -29.69
CA LYS A 78 6.21 -4.52 -30.78
C LYS A 78 5.31 -5.68 -31.20
N GLN A 79 5.86 -6.88 -31.33
CA GLN A 79 5.11 -8.08 -31.67
C GLN A 79 4.09 -8.47 -30.58
N ALA A 80 4.49 -8.37 -29.31
CA ALA A 80 3.59 -8.62 -28.19
C ALA A 80 2.43 -7.63 -28.15
N ALA A 81 2.69 -6.33 -28.35
CA ALA A 81 1.64 -5.31 -28.44
C ALA A 81 0.66 -5.60 -29.60
N GLN A 82 1.18 -5.95 -30.78
CA GLN A 82 0.34 -6.33 -31.93
C GLN A 82 -0.52 -7.58 -31.69
N LEU A 83 -0.09 -8.49 -30.81
CA LEU A 83 -0.90 -9.65 -30.42
C LEU A 83 -2.02 -9.22 -29.48
N LEU A 84 -1.74 -8.38 -28.49
CA LEU A 84 -2.75 -7.83 -27.57
C LEU A 84 -3.83 -7.03 -28.32
N ASP A 85 -3.43 -6.19 -29.28
CA ASP A 85 -4.36 -5.44 -30.13
C ASP A 85 -5.30 -6.38 -30.92
N LYS A 86 -4.80 -7.52 -31.38
CA LYS A 86 -5.61 -8.54 -32.08
C LYS A 86 -6.56 -9.28 -31.16
N GLU A 87 -6.22 -9.38 -29.88
CA GLU A 87 -7.00 -10.06 -28.84
C GLU A 87 -8.03 -9.14 -28.16
N ASN A 88 -8.09 -7.85 -28.53
CA ASN A 88 -8.95 -6.81 -27.95
C ASN A 88 -8.71 -6.54 -26.45
N PHE A 89 -7.45 -6.58 -26.01
CA PHE A 89 -7.04 -6.12 -24.68
C PHE A 89 -6.69 -4.63 -24.66
#